data_AF-A0A8D0VBZ5-F1
#
_entry.id   AF-A0A8D0VBZ5-F1
#
_cell.length_a   1.000
_cell.length_b   1.000
_cell.length_c   1.000
_cell.angle_alpha   90.00
_cell.angle_beta   90.00
_cell.angle_gamma   90.00
#
_symmetry.space_group_name_H-M   'P 1'
#
loop_
_entity.id
_entity.type
_entity.pdbx_description
1 polymer ?
#
loop_
_entity_poly.entity_id
_entity_poly.type
_entity_poly.pdbx_seq_one_letter_code
_entity_poly.pdbx_strand_id
1 'polypeptide(L)'
;ESGSRLSMESPAGRTPAPGALPYYVAFSQLLGLTVVAVTGAWLGAYRGGIAWESALQFNVHPLCMIIGLVFLQGDALLVYRVFRNEAKRTTKILHGLLHVLAFVIALVGLVAVFDYHRKKGIADLYSLHSWCGILVFVLFLAQWLVGLGFFLFPGASFSLRSRYRPQHVFFGAAIFLLSVGTALLGLKEALLFQLGTKYSAFESEGVLANVLGLLLVAFGAVVLYILTRADWKRPLQAEEQALSMDFKTLTEGDSPSSQ
;
A
#
# COMPACT_ATOMS: atom_id res chain seq x y z
N GLU A 1 14.04 -34.84 49.86
CA GLU A 1 14.07 -33.67 48.97
C GLU A 1 14.51 -34.09 47.58
N SER A 2 13.83 -33.59 46.55
CA SER A 2 14.31 -33.33 45.17
C SER A 2 13.16 -33.55 44.21
N GLY A 3 12.34 -32.51 44.05
CA GLY A 3 11.34 -32.43 42.99
C GLY A 3 12.01 -31.94 41.71
N SER A 4 12.09 -32.82 40.71
CA SER A 4 12.49 -32.46 39.34
C SER A 4 11.43 -31.51 38.75
N ARG A 5 11.75 -30.22 38.62
CA ARG A 5 10.98 -29.29 37.81
C ARG A 5 11.43 -29.46 36.36
N LEU A 6 10.56 -30.11 35.58
CA LEU A 6 10.56 -30.01 34.13
C LEU A 6 10.44 -28.53 33.74
N SER A 7 11.55 -27.93 33.30
CA SER A 7 11.52 -26.69 32.56
C SER A 7 10.88 -26.98 31.20
N MET A 8 9.62 -26.58 31.04
CA MET A 8 8.99 -26.48 29.72
C MET A 8 9.82 -25.47 28.90
N GLU A 9 10.59 -25.99 27.94
CA GLU A 9 11.16 -25.17 26.89
C GLU A 9 10.02 -24.48 26.15
N SER A 10 9.97 -23.16 26.28
CA SER A 10 9.09 -22.31 25.49
C SER A 10 9.53 -22.42 24.03
N PRO A 11 8.61 -22.56 23.04
CA PRO A 11 9.00 -22.69 21.65
C PRO A 11 9.83 -21.46 21.24
N ALA A 12 11.08 -21.71 20.84
CA ALA A 12 12.01 -20.69 20.42
C ALA A 12 11.41 -19.74 19.36
N GLY A 13 11.57 -18.44 19.57
CA GLY A 13 11.68 -17.46 18.48
C GLY A 13 10.48 -16.58 18.14
N ARG A 14 9.30 -16.71 18.78
CA ARG A 14 8.17 -15.81 18.51
C ARG A 14 8.11 -14.67 19.53
N THR A 15 8.65 -13.50 19.17
CA THR A 15 8.28 -12.25 19.86
C THR A 15 6.77 -12.03 19.72
N PRO A 16 6.02 -11.88 20.83
CA PRO A 16 4.60 -11.58 20.76
C PRO A 16 4.38 -10.31 19.95
N ALA A 17 3.39 -10.30 19.06
CA ALA A 17 2.92 -9.04 18.49
C ALA A 17 2.44 -8.16 19.65
N PRO A 18 2.74 -6.85 19.67
CA PRO A 18 2.15 -5.96 20.68
C PRO A 18 0.64 -6.14 20.62
N GLY A 19 -0.01 -6.38 21.77
CA GLY A 19 -1.40 -6.89 21.83
C GLY A 19 -2.41 -6.10 20.98
N ALA A 20 -2.13 -4.83 20.71
CA ALA A 20 -2.96 -3.97 19.86
C ALA A 20 -2.85 -4.23 18.34
N LEU A 21 -1.69 -4.68 17.82
CA LEU A 21 -1.42 -4.74 16.37
C LEU A 21 -2.48 -5.56 15.58
N PRO A 22 -2.88 -6.77 16.00
CA PRO A 22 -3.89 -7.55 15.29
C PRO A 22 -5.23 -6.81 15.16
N TYR A 23 -5.65 -6.06 16.19
CA TYR A 23 -6.90 -5.29 16.17
C TYR A 23 -6.84 -4.14 15.16
N TYR A 24 -5.72 -3.41 15.09
CA TYR A 24 -5.54 -2.33 14.12
C TYR A 24 -5.47 -2.87 12.68
N VAL A 25 -4.81 -4.01 12.47
CA VAL A 25 -4.78 -4.69 11.16
C VAL A 25 -6.18 -5.15 10.78
N ALA A 26 -6.93 -5.79 11.67
CA ALA A 26 -8.30 -6.20 11.40
C ALA A 26 -9.18 -5.00 11.05
N PHE A 27 -9.03 -3.89 11.80
CA PHE A 27 -9.73 -2.65 11.52
C PHE A 27 -9.36 -2.07 10.15
N SER A 28 -8.08 -2.07 9.76
CA SER A 28 -7.65 -1.60 8.44
C SER A 28 -8.24 -2.46 7.31
N GLN A 29 -8.31 -3.78 7.49
CA GLN A 29 -8.90 -4.69 6.53
C GLN A 29 -10.41 -4.47 6.37
N LEU A 30 -11.15 -4.38 7.48
CA LEU A 30 -12.58 -4.09 7.45
C LEU A 30 -12.86 -2.75 6.75
N LEU A 31 -12.07 -1.72 7.06
CA LEU A 31 -12.21 -0.40 6.48
C LEU A 31 -11.87 -0.39 4.98
N GLY A 32 -10.78 -1.05 4.58
CA GLY A 32 -10.39 -1.19 3.18
C GLY A 32 -11.41 -1.96 2.34
N LEU A 33 -11.93 -3.07 2.85
CA LEU A 33 -13.02 -3.82 2.21
C LEU A 33 -14.30 -2.98 2.10
N THR A 34 -14.60 -2.17 3.13
CA THR A 34 -15.73 -1.23 3.09
C THR A 34 -15.54 -0.18 1.99
N VAL A 35 -14.33 0.39 1.84
CA VAL A 35 -14.01 1.32 0.75
C VAL A 35 -14.26 0.68 -0.63
N VAL A 36 -13.78 -0.55 -0.84
CA VAL A 36 -13.99 -1.28 -2.10
C VAL A 36 -15.48 -1.56 -2.34
N ALA A 37 -16.19 -2.05 -1.32
CA ALA A 37 -17.61 -2.37 -1.41
C ALA A 37 -18.47 -1.13 -1.70
N VAL A 38 -18.21 -0.01 -1.01
CA VAL A 38 -18.91 1.26 -1.23
C VAL A 38 -18.60 1.84 -2.62
N THR A 39 -17.36 1.69 -3.11
CA THR A 39 -17.02 2.06 -4.49
C THR A 39 -17.84 1.24 -5.49
N GLY A 40 -17.92 -0.08 -5.31
CA GLY A 40 -18.75 -0.95 -6.15
C GLY A 40 -20.24 -0.60 -6.08
N ALA A 41 -20.76 -0.33 -4.88
CA ALA A 41 -22.14 0.09 -4.68
C ALA A 41 -22.46 1.43 -5.34
N TRP A 42 -21.56 2.42 -5.24
CA TRP A 42 -21.70 3.70 -5.92
C TRP A 42 -21.77 3.51 -7.44
N LEU A 43 -20.83 2.75 -8.01
CA LEU A 43 -20.79 2.50 -9.45
C LEU A 43 -22.01 1.71 -9.95
N GLY A 44 -22.44 0.69 -9.20
CA GLY A 44 -23.59 -0.14 -9.54
C GLY A 44 -24.92 0.59 -9.43
N ALA A 45 -25.16 1.27 -8.30
CA ALA A 45 -26.46 1.88 -8.01
C ALA A 45 -26.67 3.21 -8.73
N TYR A 46 -25.61 4.00 -8.95
CA TYR A 46 -25.72 5.36 -9.49
C TYR A 46 -25.07 5.55 -10.86
N ARG A 47 -24.06 4.74 -11.22
CA ARG A 47 -23.32 4.90 -12.49
C ARG A 47 -23.64 3.83 -13.53
N GLY A 48 -24.63 2.97 -13.28
CA GLY A 48 -25.10 1.97 -14.24
C GLY A 48 -24.23 0.72 -14.35
N GLY A 49 -23.25 0.55 -13.46
CA GLY A 49 -22.39 -0.64 -13.42
C GLY A 49 -21.05 -0.47 -14.15
N ILE A 50 -20.43 -1.58 -14.55
CA ILE A 50 -19.08 -1.63 -15.11
C ILE A 50 -19.08 -2.53 -16.34
N ALA A 51 -18.61 -2.02 -17.47
CA ALA A 51 -18.46 -2.79 -18.70
C ALA A 51 -17.36 -2.20 -19.59
N TRP A 52 -16.59 -3.06 -20.25
CA TRP A 52 -15.41 -2.64 -21.04
C TRP A 52 -15.78 -1.99 -22.38
N GLU A 53 -16.70 -2.58 -23.15
CA GLU A 53 -17.12 -2.06 -24.46
C GLU A 53 -18.45 -1.30 -24.36
N SER A 54 -18.47 -0.22 -23.58
CA SER A 54 -19.66 0.62 -23.45
C SER A 54 -19.34 2.02 -22.91
N ALA A 55 -20.36 2.87 -22.78
CA ALA A 55 -20.22 4.15 -22.05
C ALA A 55 -19.83 3.97 -20.57
N LEU A 56 -20.00 2.75 -20.00
CA LEU A 56 -19.63 2.41 -18.62
C LEU A 56 -18.12 2.12 -18.47
N GLN A 57 -17.34 2.16 -19.54
CA GLN A 57 -15.90 1.89 -19.51
C GLN A 57 -15.16 2.83 -18.56
N PHE A 58 -15.62 4.08 -18.44
CA PHE A 58 -15.11 5.03 -17.46
C PHE A 58 -15.17 4.48 -16.03
N ASN A 59 -16.21 3.74 -15.65
CA ASN A 59 -16.40 3.22 -14.30
C ASN A 59 -15.37 2.15 -13.91
N VAL A 60 -14.68 1.54 -14.88
CA VAL A 60 -13.53 0.66 -14.62
C VAL A 60 -12.40 1.43 -13.93
N HIS A 61 -12.20 2.70 -14.30
CA HIS A 61 -11.12 3.53 -13.77
C HIS A 61 -11.18 3.69 -12.24
N PRO A 62 -12.23 4.28 -11.62
CA PRO A 62 -12.28 4.46 -10.18
C PRO A 62 -12.22 3.13 -9.42
N LEU A 63 -12.86 2.07 -9.92
CA LEU A 63 -12.77 0.76 -9.26
C LEU A 63 -11.33 0.22 -9.25
N CYS A 64 -10.65 0.24 -10.39
CA CYS A 64 -9.27 -0.20 -10.52
C CYS A 64 -8.30 0.64 -9.67
N MET A 65 -8.47 1.97 -9.64
CA MET A 65 -7.62 2.85 -8.83
C MET A 65 -7.77 2.56 -7.34
N ILE A 66 -9.00 2.35 -6.86
CA ILE A 66 -9.28 2.06 -5.45
C ILE A 66 -8.76 0.68 -5.05
N ILE A 67 -8.96 -0.34 -5.88
CA ILE A 67 -8.44 -1.69 -5.59
C ILE A 67 -6.91 -1.69 -5.64
N GLY A 68 -6.32 -1.15 -6.70
CA GLY A 68 -4.88 -1.20 -6.93
C GLY A 68 -4.09 -0.24 -6.04
N LEU A 69 -4.24 1.07 -6.28
CA LEU A 69 -3.40 2.12 -5.69
C LEU A 69 -3.85 2.59 -4.30
N VAL A 70 -4.97 2.08 -3.80
CA VAL A 70 -5.40 2.35 -2.42
C VAL A 70 -5.37 1.07 -1.60
N PHE A 71 -6.25 0.11 -1.88
CA PHE A 71 -6.41 -1.07 -1.02
C PHE A 71 -5.18 -1.99 -1.06
N LEU A 72 -4.82 -2.53 -2.22
CA LEU A 72 -3.68 -3.44 -2.35
C LEU A 72 -2.33 -2.76 -2.06
N GLN A 73 -2.16 -1.51 -2.47
CA GLN A 73 -0.98 -0.71 -2.10
C GLN A 73 -0.87 -0.54 -0.57
N GLY A 74 -1.98 -0.23 0.11
CA GLY A 74 -2.04 -0.11 1.56
C GLY A 74 -1.67 -1.43 2.25
N ASP A 75 -2.21 -2.55 1.79
CA ASP A 75 -1.88 -3.88 2.31
C ASP A 75 -0.40 -4.22 2.10
N ALA A 76 0.13 -3.95 0.91
CA ALA A 76 1.54 -4.17 0.59
C ALA A 76 2.49 -3.42 1.53
N LEU A 77 2.13 -2.19 1.94
CA LEU A 77 2.90 -1.41 2.94
C LEU A 77 2.89 -2.07 4.32
N LEU A 78 1.81 -2.77 4.68
CA LEU A 78 1.64 -3.40 5.98
C LEU A 78 2.14 -4.85 6.05
N VAL A 79 2.52 -5.47 4.93
CA VAL A 79 3.01 -6.86 4.88
C VAL A 79 4.09 -7.16 5.93
N TYR A 80 5.08 -6.28 6.09
CA TYR A 80 6.15 -6.47 7.09
C TYR A 80 5.69 -6.29 8.55
N ARG A 81 4.50 -5.73 8.77
CA ARG A 81 3.86 -5.59 10.09
C ARG A 81 3.04 -6.83 10.41
N VAL A 82 2.23 -7.28 9.45
CA VAL A 82 1.36 -8.44 9.56
C VAL A 82 2.19 -9.73 9.67
N PHE A 83 3.10 -9.94 8.73
CA PHE A 83 3.94 -11.13 8.65
C PHE A 83 5.29 -10.94 9.35
N ARG A 84 5.29 -10.22 10.49
CA ARG A 84 6.51 -9.85 11.23
C ARG A 84 7.33 -11.05 11.73
N ASN A 85 6.69 -12.20 11.94
CA ASN A 85 7.35 -13.40 12.42
C ASN A 85 7.76 -14.37 11.30
N GLU A 86 7.42 -14.05 10.05
CA GLU A 86 7.74 -14.89 8.89
C GLU A 86 9.15 -14.65 8.38
N ALA A 87 9.63 -15.61 7.58
CA ALA A 87 10.90 -15.48 6.89
C ALA A 87 10.95 -14.20 6.04
N LYS A 88 12.05 -13.47 6.13
CA LYS A 88 12.22 -12.18 5.44
C LYS A 88 12.10 -12.32 3.93
N ARG A 89 12.58 -13.43 3.36
CA ARG A 89 12.46 -13.72 1.94
C ARG A 89 11.00 -13.84 1.51
N THR A 90 10.18 -14.60 2.25
CA THR A 90 8.75 -14.74 2.01
C THR A 90 8.03 -13.40 2.09
N THR A 91 8.30 -12.63 3.15
CA THR A 91 7.71 -11.31 3.37
C THR A 91 8.08 -10.32 2.25
N LYS A 92 9.33 -10.35 1.78
CA LYS A 92 9.80 -9.57 0.62
C LYS A 92 9.06 -9.93 -0.67
N ILE A 93 8.92 -11.22 -0.95
CA ILE A 93 8.22 -11.71 -2.14
C ILE A 93 6.77 -11.27 -2.10
N LEU A 94 6.07 -11.47 -0.98
CA LEU A 94 4.67 -11.07 -0.82
C LEU A 94 4.48 -9.56 -1.02
N HIS A 95 5.34 -8.74 -0.41
CA HIS A 95 5.34 -7.28 -0.60
C HIS A 95 5.52 -6.90 -2.09
N GLY A 96 6.49 -7.52 -2.76
CA GLY A 96 6.75 -7.29 -4.19
C GLY A 96 5.57 -7.71 -5.07
N LEU A 97 4.99 -8.89 -4.84
CA LEU A 97 3.86 -9.43 -5.60
C LEU A 97 2.59 -8.60 -5.45
N LEU A 98 2.26 -8.15 -4.24
CA LEU A 98 1.10 -7.29 -4.01
C LEU A 98 1.24 -5.96 -4.75
N HIS A 99 2.43 -5.36 -4.77
CA HIS A 99 2.66 -4.14 -5.56
C HIS A 99 2.59 -4.37 -7.07
N VAL A 100 3.05 -5.52 -7.59
CA VAL A 100 2.86 -5.86 -9.02
C VAL A 100 1.38 -6.02 -9.36
N LEU A 101 0.63 -6.73 -8.53
CA LEU A 101 -0.80 -6.92 -8.73
C LEU A 101 -1.54 -5.56 -8.71
N ALA A 102 -1.21 -4.71 -7.74
CA ALA A 102 -1.72 -3.34 -7.65
C ALA A 102 -1.40 -2.54 -8.92
N PHE A 103 -0.17 -2.62 -9.43
CA PHE A 103 0.26 -1.94 -10.64
C PHE A 103 -0.52 -2.41 -11.88
N VAL A 104 -0.69 -3.72 -12.07
CA VAL A 104 -1.43 -4.27 -13.21
C VAL A 104 -2.89 -3.83 -13.18
N ILE A 105 -3.55 -3.87 -12.02
CA ILE A 105 -4.94 -3.43 -11.86
C ILE A 105 -5.05 -1.92 -12.15
N ALA A 106 -4.12 -1.11 -11.64
CA ALA A 106 -4.08 0.32 -11.92
C ALA A 106 -3.86 0.61 -13.42
N LEU A 107 -2.98 -0.15 -14.09
CA LEU A 107 -2.74 -0.03 -15.51
C LEU A 107 -4.02 -0.26 -16.32
N VAL A 108 -4.82 -1.28 -15.96
CA VAL A 108 -6.14 -1.53 -16.58
C VAL A 108 -7.07 -0.32 -16.42
N GLY A 109 -7.11 0.28 -15.22
CA GLY A 109 -7.91 1.48 -14.96
C GLY A 109 -7.45 2.71 -15.75
N LEU A 110 -6.14 2.87 -15.98
CA LEU A 110 -5.63 3.93 -16.85
C LEU A 110 -5.99 3.68 -18.32
N VAL A 111 -5.77 2.47 -18.81
CA VAL A 111 -6.15 2.10 -20.19
C VAL A 111 -7.63 2.36 -20.43
N ALA A 112 -8.50 2.01 -19.47
CA ALA A 112 -9.94 2.25 -19.57
C ALA A 112 -10.31 3.74 -19.70
N VAL A 113 -9.70 4.64 -18.92
CA VAL A 113 -10.02 6.08 -18.99
C VAL A 113 -9.48 6.74 -20.26
N PHE A 114 -8.26 6.39 -20.68
CA PHE A 114 -7.68 6.90 -21.93
C PHE A 114 -8.45 6.41 -23.17
N ASP A 115 -8.87 5.15 -23.18
CA ASP A 115 -9.70 4.61 -24.27
C ASP A 115 -11.10 5.26 -24.28
N TYR A 116 -11.70 5.44 -23.11
CA TYR A 116 -12.96 6.16 -22.97
C TYR A 116 -12.89 7.60 -23.49
N HIS A 117 -11.87 8.38 -23.10
CA HIS A 117 -11.68 9.75 -23.59
C HIS A 117 -11.50 9.80 -25.11
N ARG A 118 -10.68 8.90 -25.66
CA ARG A 118 -10.47 8.78 -27.11
C ARG A 118 -11.79 8.51 -27.85
N LYS A 119 -12.58 7.53 -27.39
CA LYS A 119 -13.89 7.18 -27.96
C LYS A 119 -14.91 8.34 -27.88
N LYS A 120 -14.76 9.24 -26.91
CA LYS A 120 -15.66 10.38 -26.66
C LYS A 120 -15.14 11.72 -27.16
N GLY A 121 -13.92 11.79 -27.69
CA GLY A 121 -13.29 13.04 -28.11
C GLY A 121 -13.00 14.01 -26.95
N ILE A 122 -12.78 13.50 -25.74
CA ILE A 122 -12.42 14.30 -24.56
C ILE A 122 -10.90 14.49 -24.53
N ALA A 123 -10.43 15.69 -24.19
CA ALA A 123 -9.00 15.95 -24.03
C ALA A 123 -8.43 15.17 -22.84
N ASP A 124 -7.25 14.58 -23.03
CA ASP A 124 -6.52 13.90 -21.96
C ASP A 124 -5.68 14.88 -21.14
N LEU A 125 -5.38 14.51 -19.89
CA LEU A 125 -4.37 15.13 -19.03
C LEU A 125 -4.51 16.66 -18.82
N TYR A 126 -5.73 17.21 -18.77
CA TYR A 126 -5.94 18.64 -18.53
C TYR A 126 -6.25 18.97 -17.05
N SER A 127 -6.67 17.99 -16.24
CA SER A 127 -7.09 18.22 -14.86
C SER A 127 -5.96 17.99 -13.86
N LEU A 128 -6.01 18.65 -12.69
CA LEU A 128 -5.05 18.41 -11.61
C LEU A 128 -5.07 16.95 -11.13
N HIS A 129 -6.25 16.32 -11.09
CA HIS A 129 -6.40 14.90 -10.80
C HIS A 129 -5.55 14.05 -11.76
N SER A 130 -5.64 14.34 -13.07
CA SER A 130 -4.90 13.58 -14.09
C SER A 130 -3.37 13.78 -14.00
N TRP A 131 -2.89 14.98 -13.69
CA TRP A 131 -1.46 15.25 -13.48
C TRP A 131 -0.93 14.52 -12.24
N CYS A 132 -1.65 14.61 -11.13
CA CYS A 132 -1.32 13.87 -9.92
C CYS A 132 -1.38 12.35 -10.15
N GLY A 133 -2.37 11.85 -10.89
CA GLY A 133 -2.54 10.44 -11.21
C GLY A 133 -1.39 9.85 -12.00
N ILE A 134 -0.97 10.50 -13.09
CA ILE A 134 0.19 10.05 -13.86
C ILE A 134 1.47 10.14 -13.03
N LEU A 135 1.66 11.21 -12.25
CA LEU A 135 2.79 11.32 -11.33
C LEU A 135 2.84 10.15 -10.34
N VAL A 136 1.72 9.84 -9.67
CA VAL A 136 1.60 8.71 -8.75
C VAL A 136 1.93 7.40 -9.45
N PHE A 137 1.36 7.15 -10.64
CA PHE A 137 1.57 5.91 -11.37
C PHE A 137 3.04 5.71 -11.77
N VAL A 138 3.70 6.77 -12.27
CA VAL A 138 5.13 6.74 -12.63
C VAL A 138 6.00 6.56 -11.40
N LEU A 139 5.75 7.31 -10.31
CA LEU A 139 6.50 7.18 -9.06
C LEU A 139 6.33 5.79 -8.44
N PHE A 140 5.12 5.20 -8.50
CA PHE A 140 4.86 3.85 -8.03
C PHE A 140 5.69 2.82 -8.79
N LEU A 141 5.71 2.88 -10.12
CA LEU A 141 6.52 1.98 -10.95
C LEU A 141 8.02 2.15 -10.66
N ALA A 142 8.51 3.39 -10.63
CA ALA A 142 9.91 3.68 -10.31
C ALA A 142 10.30 3.15 -8.93
N GLN A 143 9.45 3.39 -7.92
CA GLN A 143 9.65 2.90 -6.56
C GLN A 143 9.72 1.37 -6.51
N TRP A 144 8.88 0.69 -7.28
CA TRP A 144 8.89 -0.78 -7.37
C TRP A 144 10.16 -1.30 -8.05
N LEU A 145 10.56 -0.72 -9.20
CA LEU A 145 11.77 -1.13 -9.93
C LEU A 145 13.05 -0.92 -9.11
N VAL A 146 13.19 0.24 -8.45
CA VAL A 146 14.33 0.52 -7.58
C VAL A 146 14.31 -0.39 -6.35
N GLY A 147 13.13 -0.62 -5.76
CA GLY A 147 12.96 -1.57 -4.65
C GLY A 147 13.37 -3.00 -5.02
N LEU A 148 12.97 -3.47 -6.20
CA LEU A 148 13.35 -4.77 -6.75
C LEU A 148 14.88 -4.88 -6.89
N GLY A 149 15.50 -3.90 -7.54
CA GLY A 149 16.95 -3.88 -7.77
C GLY A 149 17.78 -3.86 -6.49
N PHE A 150 17.33 -3.12 -5.46
CA PHE A 150 18.06 -3.03 -4.20
C PHE A 150 17.77 -4.22 -3.26
N PHE A 151 16.52 -4.67 -3.13
CA PHE A 151 16.13 -5.55 -2.02
C PHE A 151 15.84 -7.01 -2.40
N LEU A 152 15.56 -7.30 -3.67
CA LEU A 152 15.28 -8.66 -4.16
C LEU A 152 16.39 -9.19 -5.07
N PHE A 153 16.98 -8.35 -5.92
CA PHE A 153 18.12 -8.73 -6.74
C PHE A 153 19.43 -8.78 -5.91
N PRO A 154 20.28 -9.81 -6.07
CA PRO A 154 21.46 -9.99 -5.22
C PRO A 154 22.56 -8.93 -5.42
N GLY A 155 22.52 -8.12 -6.48
CA GLY A 155 23.62 -7.24 -6.90
C GLY A 155 23.95 -6.01 -6.02
N ALA A 156 23.04 -5.53 -5.17
CA ALA A 156 23.33 -4.35 -4.34
C ALA A 156 24.13 -4.71 -3.05
N SER A 157 25.14 -3.93 -2.70
CA SER A 157 25.90 -4.13 -1.45
C SER A 157 25.05 -3.87 -0.20
N PHE A 158 25.44 -4.45 0.94
CA PHE A 158 24.73 -4.23 2.21
C PHE A 158 24.69 -2.75 2.62
N SER A 159 25.82 -2.03 2.48
CA SER A 159 25.91 -0.60 2.78
C SER A 159 24.92 0.22 1.94
N LEU A 160 24.84 -0.04 0.64
CA LEU A 160 23.95 0.66 -0.27
C LEU A 160 22.47 0.38 0.05
N ARG A 161 22.12 -0.87 0.35
CA ARG A 161 20.77 -1.26 0.82
C ARG A 161 20.39 -0.60 2.13
N SER A 162 21.32 -0.51 3.07
CA SER A 162 21.10 0.15 4.37
C SER A 162 20.83 1.64 4.19
N ARG A 163 21.61 2.31 3.33
CA ARG A 163 21.51 3.74 3.07
C ARG A 163 20.24 4.14 2.32
N TYR A 164 19.74 3.30 1.41
CA TYR A 164 18.53 3.57 0.61
C TYR A 164 17.21 3.17 1.29
N ARG A 165 17.25 2.26 2.27
CA ARG A 165 16.03 1.77 2.95
C ARG A 165 15.15 2.89 3.53
N PRO A 166 15.66 3.92 4.22
CA PRO A 166 14.83 5.00 4.75
C PRO A 166 14.06 5.76 3.66
N GLN A 167 14.71 6.01 2.52
CA GLN A 167 14.13 6.69 1.36
C GLN A 167 13.05 5.80 0.73
N HIS A 168 13.30 4.51 0.59
CA HIS A 168 12.30 3.57 0.09
C HIS A 168 11.04 3.57 0.98
N VAL A 169 11.20 3.57 2.31
CA VAL A 169 10.06 3.64 3.23
C VAL A 169 9.33 4.98 3.13
N PHE A 170 10.06 6.10 3.10
CA PHE A 170 9.48 7.43 2.98
C PHE A 170 8.68 7.60 1.68
N PHE A 171 9.30 7.32 0.53
CA PHE A 171 8.64 7.46 -0.77
C PHE A 171 7.47 6.48 -0.91
N GLY A 172 7.56 5.26 -0.38
CA GLY A 172 6.43 4.31 -0.37
C GLY A 172 5.20 4.87 0.37
N ALA A 173 5.41 5.47 1.55
CA ALA A 173 4.34 6.11 2.32
C ALA A 173 3.82 7.38 1.64
N ALA A 174 4.72 8.21 1.10
CA ALA A 174 4.36 9.45 0.41
C ALA A 174 3.54 9.17 -0.87
N ILE A 175 3.93 8.19 -1.69
CA ILE A 175 3.18 7.78 -2.88
C ILE A 175 1.79 7.30 -2.47
N PHE A 176 1.67 6.50 -1.41
CA PHE A 176 0.35 6.04 -0.94
C PHE A 176 -0.55 7.19 -0.49
N LEU A 177 -0.01 8.16 0.27
CA LEU A 177 -0.76 9.36 0.64
C LEU A 177 -1.20 10.15 -0.60
N LEU A 178 -0.32 10.26 -1.60
CA LEU A 178 -0.60 10.92 -2.87
C LEU A 178 -1.64 10.16 -3.70
N SER A 179 -1.66 8.82 -3.67
CA SER A 179 -2.71 7.97 -4.26
C SER A 179 -4.08 8.27 -3.64
N VAL A 180 -4.16 8.33 -2.31
CA VAL A 180 -5.40 8.69 -1.59
C VAL A 180 -5.86 10.10 -1.96
N GLY A 181 -4.95 11.08 -1.93
CA GLY A 181 -5.27 12.46 -2.35
C GLY A 181 -5.75 12.56 -3.80
N THR A 182 -5.12 11.81 -4.70
CA THR A 182 -5.52 11.76 -6.12
C THR A 182 -6.90 11.11 -6.30
N ALA A 183 -7.21 10.06 -5.53
CA ALA A 183 -8.54 9.43 -5.55
C ALA A 183 -9.63 10.41 -5.07
N LEU A 184 -9.35 11.23 -4.05
CA LEU A 184 -10.27 12.28 -3.59
C LEU A 184 -10.50 13.35 -4.67
N LEU A 185 -9.45 13.78 -5.37
CA LEU A 185 -9.59 14.70 -6.50
C LEU A 185 -10.45 14.10 -7.61
N GLY A 186 -10.24 12.82 -7.95
CA GLY A 186 -11.00 12.11 -8.99
C GLY A 186 -12.47 11.92 -8.61
N LEU A 187 -12.76 11.58 -7.34
CA LEU A 187 -14.13 11.51 -6.82
C LEU A 187 -14.85 12.86 -6.95
N LYS A 188 -14.20 13.94 -6.50
CA LYS A 188 -14.77 15.29 -6.60
C LYS A 188 -15.04 15.67 -8.07
N GLU A 189 -14.08 15.43 -8.96
CA GLU A 189 -14.20 15.72 -10.38
C GLU A 189 -15.37 14.92 -11.01
N ALA A 190 -15.48 13.62 -10.74
CA ALA A 190 -16.55 12.76 -11.22
C ALA A 190 -17.95 13.17 -10.72
N LEU A 191 -18.05 13.69 -9.49
CA LEU A 191 -19.30 14.23 -8.94
C LEU A 191 -19.69 15.54 -9.60
N LEU A 192 -18.73 16.47 -9.77
CA LEU A 192 -18.99 17.75 -10.41
C LEU A 192 -19.41 17.58 -11.88
N PHE A 193 -18.80 16.63 -12.60
CA PHE A 193 -19.18 16.37 -13.99
C PHE A 193 -20.55 15.73 -14.15
N GLN A 194 -20.94 14.83 -13.24
CA GLN A 194 -22.22 14.11 -13.36
C GLN A 194 -23.40 14.85 -12.74
N LEU A 195 -23.20 15.41 -11.54
CA LEU A 195 -24.28 16.05 -10.78
C LEU A 195 -24.34 17.55 -11.06
N GLY A 196 -23.23 18.19 -11.42
CA GLY A 196 -23.17 19.62 -11.68
C GLY A 196 -23.76 20.43 -10.51
N THR A 197 -24.75 21.26 -10.81
CA THR A 197 -25.46 22.07 -9.80
C THR A 197 -26.30 21.25 -8.81
N LYS A 198 -26.67 20.01 -9.15
CA LYS A 198 -27.38 19.12 -8.23
C LYS A 198 -26.50 18.62 -7.10
N TYR A 199 -25.18 18.74 -7.22
CA TYR A 199 -24.28 18.30 -6.17
C TYR A 199 -24.51 19.05 -4.85
N SER A 200 -24.79 20.37 -4.92
CA SER A 200 -25.10 21.17 -3.73
C SER A 200 -26.52 20.95 -3.18
N ALA A 201 -27.36 20.20 -3.89
CA ALA A 201 -28.70 19.82 -3.44
C ALA A 201 -28.71 18.53 -2.58
N PHE A 202 -27.54 17.99 -2.22
CA PHE A 202 -27.41 16.78 -1.41
C PHE A 202 -28.08 15.53 -2.04
N GLU A 203 -27.95 15.39 -3.37
CA GLU A 203 -28.33 14.14 -4.05
C GLU A 203 -27.69 12.93 -3.36
N SER A 204 -28.45 11.83 -3.25
CA SER A 204 -28.04 10.61 -2.55
C SER A 204 -26.71 10.05 -3.06
N GLU A 205 -26.47 10.13 -4.37
CA GLU A 205 -25.18 9.79 -4.99
C GLU A 205 -24.03 10.62 -4.39
N GLY A 206 -24.20 11.94 -4.32
CA GLY A 206 -23.20 12.87 -3.82
C GLY A 206 -22.90 12.64 -2.34
N VAL A 207 -23.92 12.33 -1.53
CA VAL A 207 -23.74 11.97 -0.11
C VAL A 207 -22.94 10.67 0.01
N LEU A 208 -23.30 9.62 -0.74
CA LEU A 208 -22.58 8.35 -0.70
C LEU A 208 -21.11 8.49 -1.12
N ALA A 209 -20.85 9.23 -2.19
CA ALA A 209 -19.50 9.45 -2.69
C ALA A 209 -18.66 10.33 -1.73
N ASN A 210 -19.28 11.28 -1.02
CA ASN A 210 -18.61 12.01 0.06
C ASN A 210 -18.25 11.11 1.24
N VAL A 211 -19.16 10.21 1.63
CA VAL A 211 -18.88 9.19 2.65
C VAL A 211 -17.72 8.29 2.19
N LEU A 212 -17.69 7.87 0.92
CA LEU A 212 -16.55 7.16 0.35
C LEU A 212 -15.24 7.96 0.46
N GLY A 213 -15.27 9.26 0.18
CA GLY A 213 -14.13 10.15 0.39
C GLY A 213 -13.63 10.16 1.84
N LEU A 214 -14.53 10.22 2.82
CA LEU A 214 -14.18 10.15 4.24
C LEU A 214 -13.60 8.78 4.62
N LEU A 215 -14.16 7.69 4.09
CA LEU A 215 -13.65 6.33 4.28
C LEU A 215 -12.23 6.16 3.71
N LEU A 216 -11.94 6.78 2.55
CA LEU A 216 -10.60 6.79 1.97
C LEU A 216 -9.57 7.50 2.86
N VAL A 217 -9.94 8.66 3.40
CA VAL A 217 -9.09 9.40 4.36
C VAL A 217 -8.86 8.57 5.61
N ALA A 218 -9.91 7.98 6.17
CA ALA A 218 -9.82 7.13 7.37
C ALA A 218 -8.92 5.91 7.12
N PHE A 219 -9.09 5.22 5.99
CA PHE A 219 -8.26 4.08 5.61
C PHE A 219 -6.79 4.49 5.47
N GLY A 220 -6.51 5.57 4.74
CA GLY A 220 -5.17 6.12 4.59
C GLY A 220 -4.52 6.44 5.93
N ALA A 221 -5.25 7.09 6.84
CA ALA A 221 -4.77 7.44 8.17
C ALA A 221 -4.44 6.19 9.01
N VAL A 222 -5.30 5.17 9.00
CA VAL A 222 -5.08 3.91 9.73
C VAL A 222 -3.84 3.17 9.20
N VAL A 223 -3.71 3.05 7.88
CA VAL A 223 -2.53 2.40 7.25
C VAL A 223 -1.24 3.14 7.64
N LEU A 224 -1.22 4.47 7.53
CA LEU A 224 -0.05 5.27 7.91
C LEU A 224 0.24 5.20 9.40
N TYR A 225 -0.78 5.17 10.26
CA TYR A 225 -0.60 4.95 11.69
C TYR A 225 0.09 3.61 11.95
N ILE A 226 -0.41 2.51 11.38
CA ILE A 226 0.22 1.18 11.53
C ILE A 226 1.65 1.16 11.00
N LEU A 227 1.88 1.79 9.85
CA LEU A 227 3.19 1.87 9.21
C LEU A 227 4.20 2.70 10.02
N THR A 228 3.78 3.69 10.78
CA THR A 228 4.71 4.57 11.52
C THR A 228 5.04 4.09 12.93
N ARG A 229 4.24 3.19 13.53
CA ARG A 229 4.51 2.63 14.87
C ARG A 229 5.84 1.86 14.92
N ALA A 230 6.77 2.28 15.77
CA ALA A 230 8.09 1.63 15.89
C ALA A 230 7.98 0.20 16.44
N ASP A 231 7.15 -0.01 17.46
CA ASP A 231 6.95 -1.29 18.16
C ASP A 231 6.39 -2.39 17.22
N TRP A 232 5.78 -1.97 16.11
CA TRP A 232 5.14 -2.86 15.15
C TRP A 232 6.08 -3.31 14.03
N LYS A 233 7.30 -2.78 13.95
CA LYS A 233 8.31 -3.20 12.97
C LYS A 233 8.69 -4.68 13.17
N ARG A 234 8.97 -5.37 12.06
CA ARG A 234 9.52 -6.73 12.08
C ARG A 234 10.82 -6.76 12.90
N PRO A 235 10.93 -7.61 13.94
CA PRO A 235 12.17 -7.80 14.66
C PRO A 235 13.20 -8.51 13.80
N LEU A 236 14.49 -8.33 14.11
CA LEU A 236 15.54 -9.17 13.56
C LEU A 236 15.36 -10.58 14.14
N GLN A 237 15.29 -11.60 13.28
CA GLN A 237 15.23 -12.99 13.73
C GLN A 237 16.61 -13.44 14.24
N ALA A 238 16.66 -14.42 15.14
CA ALA A 238 17.89 -14.90 15.76
C ALA A 238 18.97 -15.32 14.74
N GLU A 239 18.58 -15.99 13.65
CA GLU A 239 19.48 -16.36 12.55
C GLU A 239 20.09 -15.13 11.85
N GLU A 240 19.30 -14.07 11.66
CA GLU A 240 19.76 -12.82 11.06
C GLU A 240 20.64 -12.01 12.03
N GLN A 241 20.38 -12.11 13.34
CA GLN A 241 21.20 -11.52 14.38
C GLN A 241 22.58 -12.18 14.41
N ALA A 242 22.63 -13.52 14.40
CA ALA A 242 23.87 -14.28 14.36
C ALA A 242 24.72 -13.91 13.13
N LEU A 243 24.13 -13.92 11.93
CA LEU A 243 24.82 -13.50 10.70
C LEU A 243 25.30 -12.04 10.75
N SER A 244 24.54 -11.14 11.38
CA SER A 244 24.93 -9.74 11.51
C SER A 244 26.07 -9.52 12.49
N MET A 245 26.12 -10.32 13.57
CA MET A 245 27.21 -10.31 14.54
C MET A 245 28.48 -10.87 13.91
N ASP A 246 28.40 -12.02 13.24
CA ASP A 246 29.54 -12.61 12.53
C ASP A 246 30.11 -11.66 11.49
N PHE A 247 29.24 -11.01 10.69
CA PHE A 247 29.69 -10.01 9.73
C PHE A 247 30.37 -8.81 10.41
N LYS A 248 29.83 -8.31 11.53
CA LYS A 248 30.44 -7.21 12.29
C LYS A 248 31.81 -7.60 12.81
N THR A 249 31.97 -8.79 13.40
CA THR A 249 33.25 -9.33 13.87
C THR A 249 34.26 -9.47 12.73
N LEU A 250 33.83 -9.86 11.53
CA LEU A 250 34.71 -9.96 10.35
C LEU A 250 35.13 -8.60 9.78
N THR A 251 34.29 -7.57 9.89
CA THR A 251 34.60 -6.23 9.36
C THR A 251 35.28 -5.30 10.36
N GLU A 252 35.07 -5.51 11.66
CA GLU A 252 35.70 -4.79 12.77
C GLU A 252 36.81 -5.64 13.42
N GLY A 253 37.43 -6.55 12.65
CA GLY A 253 38.44 -7.48 13.13
C GLY A 253 39.37 -6.83 14.13
N ASP A 254 39.52 -7.49 15.29
CA ASP A 254 40.36 -7.12 16.43
C ASP A 254 41.52 -6.23 16.01
N SER A 255 41.34 -4.91 16.10
CA SER A 255 42.48 -4.00 16.07
C SER A 255 43.18 -4.25 17.40
N PRO A 256 44.39 -4.84 17.43
CA PRO A 256 45.10 -4.97 18.67
C PRO A 256 45.34 -3.54 19.13
N SER A 257 44.80 -3.17 20.29
CA SER A 257 45.19 -1.96 20.98
C SER A 257 46.70 -2.04 21.15
N SER A 258 47.43 -1.24 20.38
CA SER A 258 48.88 -1.11 20.49
C SER A 258 49.20 -0.58 21.89
N GLN A 259 49.71 -1.47 22.74
CA GLN A 259 50.52 -1.09 23.90
C GLN A 259 51.86 -0.51 23.43
#